data_AF-A0A9E0DL37-F1
#
_entry.id   AF-A0A9E0DL37-F1
#
_cell.length_a   1.000
_cell.length_b   1.000
_cell.length_c   1.000
_cell.angle_alpha   90.00
_cell.angle_beta   90.00
_cell.angle_gamma   90.00
#
_symmetry.space_group_name_H-M   'P 1'
#
loop_
_entity.id
_entity.type
_entity.pdbx_description
1 polymer ?
#
loop_
_entity_poly.entity_id
_entity_poly.type
_entity_poly.pdbx_seq_one_letter_code
_entity_poly.pdbx_strand_id
1 'polypeptide(L)'
;MSTMVAVPDELVEQVRLVTGMQLDQFLIDAVRKQVRQIRALQIRDEYEHTHRRQTPRQVYERTLAGVMAFETQYGLTSERFLHNFEAGDLDEDPNDWGAFYRWRTMTYGLQRMEREYGFTREA
;
A
#
# COMPACT_ATOMS: atom_id res chain seq x y z
N MET A 1 7.62 -21.51 11.06
CA MET A 1 8.66 -22.20 10.26
C MET A 1 9.77 -21.21 10.01
N SER A 2 11.03 -21.58 10.27
CA SER A 2 12.19 -20.74 9.95
C SER A 2 12.87 -21.28 8.70
N THR A 3 13.09 -20.44 7.69
CA THR A 3 13.75 -20.82 6.44
C THR A 3 15.23 -20.47 6.53
N MET A 4 16.12 -21.46 6.42
CA MET A 4 17.57 -21.19 6.34
C MET A 4 17.97 -20.90 4.89
N VAL A 5 18.59 -19.75 4.68
CA VAL A 5 19.16 -19.34 3.39
C VAL A 5 20.66 -19.15 3.59
N ALA A 6 21.47 -19.86 2.82
CA ALA A 6 22.91 -19.66 2.83
C ALA A 6 23.24 -18.35 2.12
N VAL A 7 23.88 -17.41 2.83
CA VAL A 7 24.31 -16.12 2.30
C VAL A 7 25.83 -16.03 2.46
N PRO A 8 26.60 -15.65 1.41
CA PRO A 8 28.04 -15.47 1.53
C PRO A 8 28.41 -14.38 2.55
N ASP A 9 29.42 -14.63 3.37
CA ASP A 9 29.88 -13.70 4.43
C ASP A 9 30.27 -12.31 3.88
N GLU A 10 30.84 -12.27 2.68
CA GLU A 10 31.19 -11.04 1.97
C GLU A 10 29.96 -10.15 1.75
N LEU A 11 28.80 -10.76 1.49
CA LEU A 11 27.53 -10.09 1.26
C LEU A 11 26.92 -9.59 2.57
N VAL A 12 27.11 -10.33 3.68
CA VAL A 12 26.75 -9.90 5.04
C VAL A 12 27.50 -8.61 5.40
N GLU A 13 28.82 -8.62 5.21
CA GLU A 13 29.67 -7.46 5.52
C GLU A 13 29.38 -6.27 4.60
N GLN A 14 29.13 -6.49 3.31
CA GLN A 14 28.72 -5.41 2.41
C GLN A 14 27.41 -4.76 2.83
N VAL A 15 26.38 -5.54 3.19
CA VAL A 15 25.10 -5.00 3.68
C VAL A 15 25.33 -4.15 4.93
N ARG A 16 26.13 -4.66 5.88
CA ARG A 16 26.45 -3.93 7.10
C ARG A 16 27.20 -2.62 6.83
N LEU A 17 28.19 -2.63 5.94
CA LEU A 17 28.99 -1.45 5.59
C LEU A 17 28.18 -0.38 4.84
N VAL A 18 27.29 -0.80 3.94
CA VAL A 18 26.52 0.13 3.08
C VAL A 18 25.31 0.70 3.82
N THR A 19 24.63 -0.10 4.65
CA THR A 19 23.34 0.28 5.23
C THR A 19 23.41 0.53 6.74
N GLY A 20 24.47 0.08 7.41
CA GLY A 20 24.57 0.09 8.88
C GLY A 20 23.65 -0.93 9.57
N MET A 21 22.93 -1.76 8.81
CA MET A 21 21.94 -2.71 9.33
C MET A 21 22.50 -4.14 9.42
N GLN A 22 21.90 -4.95 10.29
CA GLN A 22 22.10 -6.40 10.28
C GLN A 22 21.42 -7.01 9.05
N LEU A 23 22.01 -8.08 8.50
CA LEU A 23 21.52 -8.71 7.26
C LEU A 23 20.05 -9.14 7.38
N ASP A 24 19.65 -9.72 8.51
CA ASP A 24 18.27 -10.18 8.73
C ASP A 24 17.27 -9.03 8.65
N GLN A 25 17.58 -7.91 9.29
CA GLN A 25 16.73 -6.71 9.27
C GLN A 25 16.65 -6.12 7.86
N PHE A 26 17.79 -6.04 7.16
CA PHE A 26 17.84 -5.59 5.78
C PHE A 26 17.00 -6.49 4.86
N LEU A 27 17.10 -7.81 4.99
CA LEU A 27 16.31 -8.76 4.20
C LEU A 27 14.82 -8.64 4.50
N ILE A 28 14.43 -8.48 5.77
CA ILE A 28 13.03 -8.25 6.16
C ILE A 28 12.51 -6.97 5.49
N ASP A 29 13.26 -5.87 5.54
CA ASP A 29 12.84 -4.60 4.95
C ASP A 29 12.84 -4.63 3.41
N ALA A 30 13.79 -5.34 2.80
CA ALA A 30 13.83 -5.57 1.36
C ALA A 30 12.65 -6.44 0.89
N VAL A 31 12.32 -7.51 1.61
CA VAL A 31 11.15 -8.36 1.34
C VAL A 31 9.86 -7.56 1.52
N ARG A 32 9.73 -6.77 2.59
CA ARG A 32 8.61 -5.84 2.77
C ARG A 32 8.47 -4.92 1.57
N LYS A 33 9.56 -4.32 1.10
CA LYS A 33 9.57 -3.45 -0.09
C LYS A 33 9.18 -4.18 -1.38
N GLN A 34 9.65 -5.41 -1.60
CA GLN A 34 9.24 -6.21 -2.75
C GLN A 34 7.76 -6.59 -2.69
N VAL A 35 7.27 -7.07 -1.55
CA VAL A 35 5.85 -7.40 -1.34
C VAL A 35 4.99 -6.16 -1.61
N ARG A 36 5.42 -4.98 -1.13
CA ARG A 36 4.80 -3.68 -1.42
C ARG A 36 4.69 -3.42 -2.93
N GLN A 37 5.78 -3.61 -3.68
CA GLN A 37 5.82 -3.38 -5.13
C GLN A 37 4.93 -4.37 -5.88
N ILE A 38 4.99 -5.66 -5.55
CA ILE A 38 4.17 -6.70 -6.17
C ILE A 38 2.68 -6.42 -5.94
N ARG A 39 2.30 -6.08 -4.69
CA ARG A 39 0.91 -5.74 -4.36
C ARG A 39 0.43 -4.49 -5.09
N ALA A 40 1.25 -3.46 -5.18
CA ALA A 40 0.90 -2.25 -5.93
C ALA A 40 0.63 -2.55 -7.42
N LEU A 41 1.46 -3.40 -8.04
CA LEU A 41 1.25 -3.85 -9.43
C LEU A 41 -0.04 -4.66 -9.57
N GLN A 42 -0.29 -5.62 -8.68
CA GLN A 42 -1.53 -6.41 -8.70
C GLN A 42 -2.79 -5.53 -8.59
N ILE A 43 -2.78 -4.55 -7.70
CA ILE A 43 -3.93 -3.64 -7.53
C ILE A 43 -4.12 -2.78 -8.78
N ARG A 44 -3.03 -2.32 -9.40
CA ARG A 44 -3.10 -1.55 -10.66
C ARG A 44 -3.70 -2.40 -11.78
N ASP A 45 -3.25 -3.64 -11.94
CA ASP A 45 -3.73 -4.53 -12.99
C ASP A 45 -5.19 -4.94 -12.75
N GLU A 46 -5.58 -5.22 -11.50
CA GLU A 46 -6.99 -5.41 -11.10
C GLU A 46 -7.83 -4.19 -11.49
N TYR A 47 -7.33 -2.98 -11.23
CA TYR A 47 -8.00 -1.74 -11.56
C TYR A 47 -8.16 -1.56 -13.07
N GLU A 48 -7.10 -1.73 -13.87
CA GLU A 48 -7.19 -1.64 -15.34
C GLU A 48 -8.19 -2.65 -15.92
N HIS A 49 -8.26 -3.85 -15.35
CA HIS A 49 -9.14 -4.90 -15.82
C HIS A 49 -10.62 -4.64 -15.47
N THR A 50 -10.89 -4.20 -14.24
CA THR A 50 -12.28 -3.94 -13.80
C THR A 50 -12.89 -2.66 -14.34
N HIS A 51 -12.07 -1.64 -14.64
CA HIS A 51 -12.57 -0.31 -14.97
C HIS A 51 -12.54 0.02 -16.47
N ARG A 52 -12.06 -0.91 -17.33
CA ARG A 52 -11.97 -0.72 -18.79
C ARG A 52 -13.28 -0.35 -19.50
N ARG A 53 -14.43 -0.61 -18.87
CA ARG A 53 -15.77 -0.35 -19.43
C ARG A 53 -16.61 0.62 -18.59
N GLN A 54 -16.04 1.21 -17.53
CA GLN A 54 -16.77 2.08 -16.61
C GLN A 54 -16.47 3.54 -16.91
N THR A 55 -17.48 4.40 -16.73
CA THR A 55 -17.25 5.85 -16.85
C THR A 55 -16.44 6.34 -15.66
N PRO A 56 -15.64 7.42 -15.79
CA PRO A 56 -14.86 7.96 -14.67
C PRO A 56 -15.69 8.18 -13.40
N ARG A 57 -16.96 8.58 -13.55
CA ARG A 57 -17.90 8.77 -12.44
C ARG A 57 -18.26 7.45 -11.73
N GLN A 58 -18.53 6.38 -12.46
CA GLN A 58 -18.78 5.05 -11.87
C GLN A 58 -17.58 4.53 -11.10
N VAL A 59 -16.37 4.77 -11.65
CA VAL A 59 -15.13 4.39 -10.97
C VAL A 59 -14.94 5.19 -9.69
N TYR A 60 -15.24 6.50 -9.73
CA TYR A 60 -15.21 7.38 -8.57
C TYR A 60 -16.15 6.90 -7.47
N GLU A 61 -17.43 6.67 -7.77
CA GLU A 61 -18.44 6.25 -6.79
C GLU A 61 -18.08 4.90 -6.15
N ARG A 62 -17.59 3.95 -6.94
CA ARG A 62 -17.13 2.66 -6.42
C ARG A 62 -15.91 2.80 -5.52
N THR A 63 -14.95 3.63 -5.91
CA THR A 63 -13.74 3.89 -5.13
C THR A 63 -14.10 4.59 -3.82
N LEU A 64 -15.00 5.57 -3.88
CA LEU A 64 -15.53 6.28 -2.72
C LEU A 64 -16.19 5.32 -1.73
N ALA A 65 -17.06 4.43 -2.20
CA ALA A 65 -17.68 3.41 -1.35
C ALA A 65 -16.65 2.49 -0.68
N GLY A 66 -15.60 2.09 -1.42
CA GLY A 66 -14.49 1.30 -0.87
C GLY A 66 -13.71 2.04 0.21
N VAL A 67 -13.40 3.31 -0.02
CA VAL A 67 -12.73 4.19 0.96
C VAL A 67 -13.59 4.34 2.22
N MET A 68 -14.90 4.61 2.09
CA MET A 68 -15.82 4.74 3.22
C MET A 68 -15.93 3.44 4.03
N ALA A 69 -15.89 2.28 3.36
CA ALA A 69 -15.90 0.98 4.02
C ALA A 69 -14.65 0.80 4.90
N PHE A 70 -13.46 1.19 4.42
CA PHE A 70 -12.25 1.16 5.23
C PHE A 70 -12.29 2.14 6.40
N GLU A 71 -12.75 3.37 6.15
CA GLU A 71 -12.91 4.38 7.22
C GLU A 71 -13.81 3.87 8.35
N THR A 72 -14.88 3.16 7.98
CA THR A 72 -15.80 2.53 8.94
C THR A 72 -15.16 1.34 9.65
N GLN A 73 -14.50 0.44 8.92
CA GLN A 73 -13.89 -0.77 9.47
C GLN A 73 -12.82 -0.46 10.51
N TYR A 74 -11.95 0.52 10.22
CA TYR A 74 -10.81 0.86 11.07
C TYR A 74 -11.07 2.07 11.98
N GLY A 75 -12.25 2.70 11.89
CA GLY A 75 -12.62 3.86 12.71
C GLY A 75 -11.69 5.07 12.52
N LEU A 76 -11.09 5.20 11.34
CA LEU A 76 -10.03 6.17 11.04
C LEU A 76 -10.33 6.85 9.69
N THR A 77 -10.18 8.17 9.61
CA THR A 77 -10.36 8.86 8.32
C THR A 77 -9.22 8.54 7.36
N SER A 78 -9.48 8.57 6.06
CA SER A 78 -8.44 8.25 5.05
C SER A 78 -7.27 9.22 5.08
N GLU A 79 -7.51 10.50 5.39
CA GLU A 79 -6.44 11.48 5.58
C GLU A 79 -5.53 11.11 6.75
N ARG A 80 -6.13 10.75 7.90
CA ARG A 80 -5.36 10.38 9.09
C ARG A 80 -4.66 9.03 8.92
N PHE A 81 -5.30 8.09 8.22
CA PHE A 81 -4.67 6.86 7.77
C PHE A 81 -3.43 7.16 6.92
N LEU A 82 -3.54 7.97 5.86
CA LEU A 82 -2.41 8.29 4.99
C LEU A 82 -1.27 8.95 5.76
N HIS A 83 -1.57 9.93 6.62
CA HIS A 83 -0.57 10.58 7.47
C HIS A 83 0.20 9.56 8.33
N ASN A 84 -0.51 8.71 9.07
CA ASN A 84 0.10 7.72 9.94
C ASN A 84 0.85 6.64 9.14
N PHE A 85 0.31 6.26 7.98
CA PHE A 85 0.94 5.29 7.07
C PHE A 85 2.28 5.81 6.53
N GLU A 86 2.34 7.09 6.14
CA GLU A 86 3.56 7.73 5.65
C GLU A 86 4.58 7.98 6.76
N ALA A 87 4.13 8.29 7.98
CA ALA A 87 4.96 8.46 9.15
C ALA A 87 5.53 7.12 9.68
N GLY A 88 4.91 5.98 9.31
CA GLY A 88 5.25 4.67 9.86
C GLY A 88 4.69 4.43 11.27
N ASP A 89 3.68 5.21 11.67
CA ASP A 89 3.05 5.17 12.99
C ASP A 89 1.88 4.18 13.07
N LEU A 90 1.54 3.52 11.96
CA LEU A 90 0.53 2.46 11.98
C LEU A 90 1.14 1.19 12.56
N ASP A 91 0.42 0.57 13.48
CA ASP A 91 0.67 -0.81 13.89
C ASP A 91 0.29 -1.72 12.72
N GLU A 92 1.23 -1.90 11.79
CA GLU A 92 1.02 -2.66 10.57
C GLU A 92 1.00 -4.16 10.91
N ASP A 93 -0.12 -4.68 11.40
CA ASP A 93 -0.33 -6.13 11.53
C ASP A 93 -0.05 -6.78 10.16
N PRO A 94 0.88 -7.75 10.07
CA PRO A 94 1.22 -8.43 8.83
C PRO A 94 0.00 -9.05 8.11
N ASN A 95 -1.06 -9.39 8.84
CA ASN A 95 -2.31 -9.91 8.28
C ASN A 95 -3.15 -8.83 7.58
N ASP A 96 -3.01 -7.56 8.00
CA ASP A 96 -3.79 -6.42 7.51
C ASP A 96 -3.04 -5.57 6.49
N TRP A 97 -1.75 -5.86 6.22
CA TRP A 97 -0.97 -5.13 5.21
C TRP A 97 -1.71 -5.01 3.89
N GLY A 98 -2.30 -6.11 3.40
CA GLY A 98 -3.06 -6.09 2.15
C GLY A 98 -4.21 -5.08 2.15
N ALA A 99 -4.91 -4.95 3.28
CA ALA A 99 -5.99 -3.99 3.46
C ALA A 99 -5.47 -2.55 3.49
N PHE A 100 -4.40 -2.27 4.25
CA PHE A 100 -3.79 -0.94 4.30
C PHE A 100 -3.25 -0.48 2.94
N TYR A 101 -2.58 -1.36 2.17
CA TYR A 101 -2.15 -0.99 0.81
C TYR A 101 -3.32 -0.72 -0.13
N ARG A 102 -4.40 -1.50 -0.01
CA ARG A 102 -5.61 -1.29 -0.80
C ARG A 102 -6.26 0.05 -0.45
N TRP A 103 -6.38 0.35 0.83
CA TRP A 103 -6.92 1.63 1.30
C TRP A 103 -6.06 2.82 0.84
N ARG A 104 -4.73 2.74 0.99
CA ARG A 104 -3.79 3.75 0.46
C ARG A 104 -4.01 3.98 -1.03
N THR A 105 -4.08 2.91 -1.80
CA THR A 105 -4.21 2.98 -3.26
C THR A 105 -5.53 3.61 -3.67
N MET A 106 -6.64 3.19 -3.04
CA MET A 106 -7.96 3.77 -3.29
C MET A 106 -8.00 5.25 -2.90
N THR A 107 -7.39 5.64 -1.77
CA THR A 107 -7.41 7.03 -1.31
C THR A 107 -6.67 7.96 -2.27
N TYR A 108 -5.45 7.60 -2.72
CA TYR A 108 -4.77 8.40 -3.74
C TYR A 108 -5.51 8.38 -5.09
N GLY A 109 -6.09 7.24 -5.46
CA GLY A 109 -6.91 7.13 -6.66
C GLY A 109 -8.11 8.09 -6.63
N LEU A 110 -8.79 8.16 -5.48
CA LEU A 110 -9.88 9.08 -5.23
C LEU A 110 -9.41 10.54 -5.38
N GLN A 111 -8.38 10.94 -4.64
CA GLN A 111 -7.81 12.30 -4.70
C GLN A 111 -7.37 12.70 -6.11
N ARG A 112 -6.85 11.75 -6.91
CA ARG A 112 -6.51 11.99 -8.31
C ARG A 112 -7.76 12.27 -9.14
N MET A 113 -8.80 11.45 -9.00
CA MET A 113 -10.06 11.62 -9.75
C MET A 113 -10.76 12.93 -9.39
N GLU A 114 -10.76 13.33 -8.12
CA GLU A 114 -11.31 14.61 -7.67
C GLU A 114 -10.58 15.79 -8.34
N ARG A 115 -9.24 15.71 -8.44
CA ARG A 115 -8.43 16.73 -9.12
C ARG A 115 -8.61 16.73 -10.64
N GLU A 116 -8.71 15.56 -11.25
CA GLU A 116 -8.74 15.38 -12.72
C GLU A 116 -10.12 15.70 -13.31
N TYR A 117 -11.19 15.33 -12.61
CA TYR A 117 -12.57 15.43 -13.10
C TYR A 117 -13.46 16.40 -12.30
N GLY A 118 -12.95 16.99 -11.22
CA GLY A 118 -13.72 17.92 -10.37
C GLY A 118 -14.83 17.25 -9.56
N PHE A 119 -14.74 15.93 -9.34
CA PHE A 119 -15.70 15.21 -8.51
C PHE A 119 -15.58 15.61 -7.03
N THR A 120 -16.70 15.55 -6.32
CA THR A 120 -16.75 15.78 -4.87
C THR A 120 -17.60 14.70 -4.21
N ARG A 121 -17.35 14.48 -2.92
CA ARG A 121 -18.09 13.51 -2.09
C ARG A 121 -19.59 13.83 -1.96
N GLU A 122 -19.99 15.08 -2.21
CA GLU A 122 -21.34 15.61 -1.96
C GLU A 122 -22.20 15.76 -3.22
N ALA A 123 -21.61 15.62 -4.42
CA ALA A 123 -22.26 15.89 -5.71
C ALA A 123 -22.59 14.62 -6.48
#